data_AF-A0A2V8WMA3-F1
#
_entry.id   AF-A0A2V8WMA3-F1
#
_cell.length_a   1.000
_cell.length_b   1.000
_cell.length_c   1.000
_cell.angle_alpha   90.00
_cell.angle_beta   90.00
_cell.angle_gamma   90.00
#
_symmetry.space_group_name_H-M   'P 1'
#
loop_
_entity.id
_entity.type
_entity.pdbx_description
1 polymer ?
#
loop_
_entity_poly.entity_id
_entity_poly.type
_entity_poly.pdbx_seq_one_letter_code
_entity_poly.pdbx_strand_id
1 'polypeptide(L)'
;MSDVITVPQVRPVQPVLRFLRVVPGVILLAAIGYAGKLLEQNVGAYAKAHHWTFPNIEYVLWAIVLGLVISNTVDVPEIFRTGVATYEFWLKAGIVLLGSRFLLGDILKLGGISLVLVAVEITGSIAFMTFLGRLFRLKPKLTSLLAVGSAVCGVSAIIATKGAIEADDEDSSFSIAAILALGALALFTFPVIGHFLHLSDRAYGLWAGLAVDNTAEATAAGALYSDAASKLAVLVKSTRNAMIGFVVLAYAIYWASRGQAQSVGNKAAFLWQKFPKFVLGFLLISVLATYHFFNKEQIGALANLSRWAFLLTFAGVGLRTNFREMRKQGLRPFAVGAIGEVVIAVFTLGLVAGAVGDGSHGGSDPRAAASTKVSSVYVASIGLFARPRGFFESAQSAVKGHNRAARENSKNSHDDRQAIDVDFQRGLQIAAGRQVVNGKSEEKERKEDHWKNRHQEFACLGHLIYGFHSSPSSNRIRADRPTPS
;
A
#
# COMPACT_ATOMS: atom_id res chain seq x y z
N MET A 1 32.57 21.12 -33.85
CA MET A 1 32.28 19.69 -33.90
C MET A 1 31.96 19.25 -32.49
N SER A 2 30.67 19.09 -32.19
CA SER A 2 30.15 18.73 -30.88
C SER A 2 30.08 17.20 -30.80
N ASP A 3 30.89 16.60 -29.93
CA ASP A 3 30.83 15.18 -29.65
C ASP A 3 29.51 14.84 -28.96
N VAL A 4 28.60 14.25 -29.72
CA VAL A 4 27.34 13.70 -29.22
C VAL A 4 27.68 12.45 -28.42
N ILE A 5 27.59 12.54 -27.09
CA ILE A 5 27.64 11.39 -26.19
C ILE A 5 26.45 10.48 -26.53
N THR A 6 26.73 9.38 -27.21
CA THR A 6 25.75 8.34 -27.50
C THR A 6 25.55 7.52 -26.23
N VAL A 7 24.43 7.77 -25.52
CA VAL A 7 24.00 6.94 -24.39
C VAL A 7 23.79 5.51 -24.89
N PRO A 8 24.45 4.49 -24.30
CA PRO A 8 24.28 3.10 -24.74
C PRO A 8 22.82 2.68 -24.58
N GLN A 9 22.20 2.29 -25.70
CA GLN A 9 20.86 1.73 -25.74
C GLN A 9 20.86 0.41 -24.94
N VAL A 10 20.23 0.41 -23.76
CA VAL A 10 19.98 -0.81 -22.98
C VAL A 10 19.10 -1.72 -23.84
N ARG A 11 19.69 -2.81 -24.37
CA ARG A 11 18.92 -3.80 -25.13
C ARG A 11 17.82 -4.36 -24.24
N PRO A 12 16.55 -4.38 -24.67
CA PRO A 12 15.51 -5.07 -23.90
C PRO A 12 15.91 -6.54 -23.76
N VAL A 13 16.10 -6.99 -22.51
CA VAL A 13 16.32 -8.41 -22.21
C VAL A 13 15.16 -9.18 -22.82
N GLN A 14 15.46 -10.20 -23.64
CA GLN A 14 14.44 -10.98 -24.32
C GLN A 14 13.41 -11.53 -23.31
N PRO A 15 12.10 -11.56 -23.65
CA PRO A 15 11.04 -12.00 -22.73
C PRO A 15 11.32 -13.37 -22.10
N VAL A 16 11.95 -14.28 -22.85
CA VAL A 16 12.32 -15.63 -22.42
C VAL A 16 13.36 -15.61 -21.29
N LEU A 17 14.41 -14.81 -21.41
CA LEU A 17 15.44 -14.64 -20.37
C LEU A 17 14.85 -14.04 -19.08
N ARG A 18 13.82 -13.20 -19.20
CA ARG A 18 13.11 -12.64 -18.05
C ARG A 18 12.24 -13.69 -17.34
N PHE A 19 11.55 -14.52 -18.11
CA PHE A 19 10.76 -15.63 -17.55
C PHE A 19 11.65 -16.63 -16.81
N LEU A 20 12.78 -17.02 -17.40
CA LEU A 20 13.75 -17.93 -16.79
C LEU A 20 14.33 -17.39 -15.47
N ARG A 21 14.47 -16.07 -15.30
CA ARG A 21 14.94 -15.45 -14.04
C ARG A 21 13.89 -15.47 -12.92
N VAL A 22 12.61 -15.59 -13.24
CA VAL A 22 11.51 -15.62 -12.24
C VAL A 22 11.31 -17.02 -11.69
N VAL A 23 11.49 -18.04 -12.53
CA VAL A 23 11.21 -19.45 -12.21
C VAL A 23 11.87 -19.93 -10.91
N PRO A 24 13.19 -19.72 -10.66
CA PRO A 24 13.83 -20.20 -9.44
C PRO A 24 13.18 -19.66 -8.18
N GLY A 25 12.87 -18.36 -8.14
CA GLY A 25 12.24 -17.75 -6.97
C GLY A 25 10.80 -18.20 -6.77
N VAL A 26 10.02 -18.41 -7.85
CA VAL A 26 8.66 -18.97 -7.73
C VAL A 26 8.69 -20.41 -7.23
N ILE A 27 9.66 -21.22 -7.69
CA ILE A 27 9.88 -22.57 -7.15
C ILE A 27 10.22 -22.50 -5.67
N LEU A 28 11.08 -21.57 -5.24
CA LEU A 28 11.39 -21.38 -3.82
C LEU A 28 10.14 -21.02 -3.00
N LEU A 29 9.29 -20.11 -3.49
CA LEU A 29 8.03 -19.76 -2.84
C LEU A 29 7.11 -20.98 -2.69
N ALA A 30 6.97 -21.77 -3.76
CA ALA A 30 6.16 -22.99 -3.76
C ALA A 30 6.73 -24.05 -2.80
N ALA A 31 8.06 -24.22 -2.78
CA ALA A 31 8.74 -25.16 -1.90
C ALA A 31 8.56 -24.80 -0.42
N ILE A 32 8.73 -23.53 -0.06
CA ILE A 32 8.50 -23.04 1.31
C ILE A 32 7.02 -23.21 1.70
N GLY A 33 6.10 -22.84 0.80
CA GLY A 33 4.67 -23.02 1.03
C GLY A 33 4.28 -24.48 1.24
N TYR A 34 4.81 -25.39 0.42
CA TYR A 34 4.57 -26.82 0.55
C TYR A 34 5.21 -27.40 1.82
N ALA A 35 6.43 -26.98 2.15
CA ALA A 35 7.07 -27.33 3.42
C ALA A 35 6.24 -26.88 4.62
N GLY A 36 5.59 -25.70 4.54
CA GLY A 36 4.65 -25.24 5.57
C GLY A 36 3.45 -26.18 5.75
N LYS A 37 2.88 -26.71 4.67
CA LYS A 37 1.81 -27.73 4.74
C LYS A 37 2.29 -29.04 5.37
N LEU A 38 3.49 -29.51 4.99
CA LEU A 38 4.06 -30.72 5.57
C LEU A 38 4.33 -30.55 7.07
N LEU A 39 4.83 -29.38 7.49
CA LEU A 39 5.04 -29.06 8.90
C LEU A 39 3.74 -29.04 9.68
N GLU A 40 2.70 -28.39 9.18
CA GLU A 40 1.37 -28.41 9.83
C GLU A 40 0.89 -29.86 10.05
N GLN A 41 0.95 -30.69 9.01
CA GLN A 41 0.51 -32.10 9.09
C GLN A 41 1.33 -32.91 10.10
N ASN A 42 2.65 -32.77 10.06
CA ASN A 42 3.56 -33.51 10.93
C ASN A 42 3.46 -33.05 12.39
N VAL A 43 3.42 -31.74 12.64
CA VAL A 43 3.27 -31.17 13.99
C VAL A 43 1.90 -31.52 14.55
N GLY A 44 0.84 -31.43 13.75
CA GLY A 44 -0.51 -31.81 14.16
C GLY A 44 -0.63 -33.30 14.49
N ALA A 45 -0.01 -34.18 13.70
CA ALA A 45 0.04 -35.61 13.99
C ALA A 45 0.83 -35.92 15.27
N TYR A 46 1.99 -35.28 15.44
CA TYR A 46 2.85 -35.43 16.62
C TYR A 46 2.17 -34.93 17.90
N ALA A 47 1.54 -33.76 17.86
CA ALA A 47 0.80 -33.20 19.00
C ALA A 47 -0.34 -34.11 19.44
N LYS A 48 -1.09 -34.68 18.48
CA LYS A 48 -2.14 -35.68 18.77
C LYS A 48 -1.55 -36.96 19.39
N ALA A 49 -0.45 -37.47 18.85
CA ALA A 49 0.18 -38.69 19.34
C ALA A 49 0.73 -38.56 20.78
N HIS A 50 1.18 -37.36 21.16
CA HIS A 50 1.75 -37.08 22.49
C HIS A 50 0.79 -36.37 23.45
N HIS A 51 -0.50 -36.30 23.13
CA HIS A 51 -1.52 -35.58 23.92
C HIS A 51 -1.13 -34.14 24.28
N TRP A 52 -0.34 -33.49 23.42
CA TRP A 52 0.08 -32.12 23.62
C TRP A 52 -0.96 -31.17 23.06
N THR A 53 -1.43 -30.24 23.88
CA THR A 53 -2.33 -29.17 23.44
C THR A 53 -1.52 -28.09 22.73
N PHE A 54 -1.11 -28.37 21.49
CA PHE A 54 -0.49 -27.38 20.62
C PHE A 54 -1.59 -26.62 19.86
N PRO A 55 -1.55 -25.27 19.80
CA PRO A 55 -2.50 -24.53 18.99
C PRO A 55 -2.40 -24.98 17.53
N ASN A 56 -3.54 -25.15 16.85
CA ASN A 56 -3.52 -25.57 15.46
C ASN A 56 -3.00 -24.42 14.60
N ILE A 57 -1.74 -24.52 14.18
CA ILE A 57 -1.08 -23.51 13.35
C ILE A 57 -1.31 -23.89 11.88
N GLU A 58 -2.16 -23.13 11.20
CA GLU A 58 -2.40 -23.24 9.76
C GLU A 58 -1.10 -23.17 8.95
N TYR A 59 -1.00 -23.94 7.86
CA TYR A 59 0.15 -23.97 6.93
C TYR A 59 0.62 -22.59 6.45
N VAL A 60 -0.29 -21.61 6.42
CA VAL A 60 0.02 -20.21 6.10
C VAL A 60 1.03 -19.62 7.08
N LEU A 61 0.87 -19.86 8.39
CA LEU A 61 1.83 -19.35 9.38
C LEU A 61 3.19 -20.00 9.19
N TRP A 62 3.21 -21.32 8.99
CA TRP A 62 4.43 -22.07 8.78
C TRP A 62 5.20 -21.55 7.56
N ALA A 63 4.51 -21.24 6.45
CA ALA A 63 5.13 -20.67 5.28
C ALA A 63 5.80 -19.30 5.57
N ILE A 64 5.15 -18.45 6.37
CA ILE A 64 5.72 -17.15 6.78
C ILE A 64 6.92 -17.34 7.70
N VAL A 65 6.78 -18.18 8.73
CA VAL A 65 7.84 -18.45 9.71
C VAL A 65 9.06 -19.04 9.03
N LEU A 66 8.88 -20.01 8.13
CA LEU A 66 9.98 -20.57 7.35
C LEU A 66 10.68 -19.51 6.49
N GLY A 67 9.91 -18.70 5.76
CA GLY A 67 10.48 -17.60 4.96
C GLY A 67 11.26 -16.60 5.82
N LEU A 68 10.72 -16.24 6.99
CA LEU A 68 11.33 -15.33 7.95
C LEU A 68 12.62 -15.90 8.54
N VAL A 69 12.64 -17.18 8.89
CA VAL A 69 13.85 -17.87 9.37
C VAL A 69 14.92 -17.85 8.28
N ILE A 70 14.57 -18.20 7.04
CA ILE A 70 15.51 -18.21 5.90
C ILE A 70 16.11 -16.81 5.68
N SER A 71 15.26 -15.78 5.56
CA SER A 71 15.72 -14.42 5.25
C SER A 71 16.59 -13.79 6.34
N ASN A 72 16.43 -14.22 7.61
CA ASN A 72 17.18 -13.66 8.73
C ASN A 72 18.38 -14.53 9.19
N THR A 73 18.55 -15.74 8.64
CA THR A 73 19.67 -16.64 8.97
C THR A 73 20.66 -16.78 7.82
N VAL A 74 20.18 -17.20 6.65
CA VAL A 74 21.01 -17.51 5.47
C VAL A 74 20.94 -16.45 4.38
N ASP A 75 19.98 -15.53 4.47
CA ASP A 75 19.61 -14.55 3.43
C ASP A 75 19.13 -15.22 2.12
N VAL A 76 18.50 -14.44 1.24
CA VAL A 76 17.97 -14.93 -0.04
C VAL A 76 18.96 -14.66 -1.17
N PRO A 77 19.55 -15.70 -1.80
CA PRO A 77 20.46 -15.54 -2.92
C PRO A 77 19.83 -14.77 -4.08
N GLU A 78 20.65 -14.02 -4.83
CA GLU A 78 20.20 -13.09 -5.87
C GLU A 78 19.35 -13.77 -6.96
N ILE A 79 19.66 -15.02 -7.30
CA ILE A 79 18.91 -15.84 -8.26
C ILE A 79 17.43 -16.01 -7.90
N PHE A 80 17.09 -16.00 -6.61
CA PHE A 80 15.71 -16.17 -6.14
C PHE A 80 14.97 -14.84 -6.00
N ARG A 81 15.67 -13.72 -5.84
CA ARG A 81 15.07 -12.42 -5.49
C ARG A 81 14.00 -11.96 -6.48
N THR A 82 14.25 -12.16 -7.78
CA THR A 82 13.30 -11.77 -8.84
C THR A 82 12.00 -12.55 -8.75
N GLY A 83 12.05 -13.85 -8.47
CA GLY A 83 10.85 -14.66 -8.29
C GLY A 83 10.16 -14.42 -6.95
N VAL A 84 10.91 -14.20 -5.87
CA VAL A 84 10.34 -13.82 -4.56
C VAL A 84 9.57 -12.50 -4.63
N ALA A 85 10.04 -11.54 -5.44
CA ALA A 85 9.35 -10.28 -5.69
C ALA A 85 7.97 -10.43 -6.35
N THR A 86 7.62 -11.62 -6.87
CA THR A 86 6.29 -11.89 -7.44
C THR A 86 5.19 -12.12 -6.40
N TYR A 87 5.50 -12.15 -5.09
CA TYR A 87 4.49 -12.34 -4.03
C TYR A 87 3.30 -11.37 -4.14
N GLU A 88 3.49 -10.12 -4.57
CA GLU A 88 2.37 -9.19 -4.78
C GLU A 88 1.45 -9.59 -5.94
N PHE A 89 2.03 -10.20 -6.99
CA PHE A 89 1.24 -10.71 -8.11
C PHE A 89 0.35 -11.85 -7.61
N TRP A 90 0.93 -12.78 -6.84
CA TRP A 90 0.18 -13.87 -6.22
C TRP A 90 -0.88 -13.37 -5.24
N LEU A 91 -0.62 -12.29 -4.50
CA LEU A 91 -1.60 -11.67 -3.62
C LEU A 91 -2.81 -11.18 -4.43
N LYS A 92 -2.54 -10.40 -5.49
CA LYS A 92 -3.58 -9.82 -6.36
C LYS A 92 -4.37 -10.93 -7.06
N ALA A 93 -3.70 -11.95 -7.57
CA ALA A 93 -4.34 -13.12 -8.18
C ALA A 93 -5.20 -13.88 -7.16
N GLY A 94 -4.67 -14.11 -5.95
CA GLY A 94 -5.39 -14.75 -4.85
C GLY A 94 -6.67 -14.02 -4.48
N ILE A 95 -6.61 -12.69 -4.36
CA ILE A 95 -7.78 -11.83 -4.10
C ILE A 95 -8.79 -11.92 -5.24
N VAL A 96 -8.37 -11.78 -6.51
CA VAL A 96 -9.28 -11.88 -7.66
C VAL A 96 -10.03 -13.22 -7.66
N LEU A 97 -9.30 -14.32 -7.47
CA LEU A 97 -9.87 -15.67 -7.41
C LEU A 97 -10.75 -15.88 -6.18
N LEU A 98 -10.44 -15.23 -5.05
CA LEU A 98 -11.25 -15.28 -3.83
C LEU A 98 -12.66 -14.73 -4.07
N GLY A 99 -12.84 -13.85 -5.06
CA GLY A 99 -14.14 -13.34 -5.49
C GLY A 99 -15.15 -14.44 -5.81
N SER A 100 -14.72 -15.63 -6.22
CA SER A 100 -15.64 -16.75 -6.51
C SER A 100 -16.39 -17.25 -5.28
N ARG A 101 -15.92 -16.88 -4.08
CA ARG A 101 -16.47 -17.27 -2.78
C ARG A 101 -17.38 -16.20 -2.17
N PHE A 102 -17.61 -15.09 -2.87
CA PHE A 102 -18.48 -14.01 -2.43
C PHE A 102 -19.66 -13.81 -3.38
N LEU A 103 -20.86 -13.79 -2.81
CA LEU A 103 -22.05 -13.37 -3.54
C LEU A 103 -22.15 -11.84 -3.53
N LEU A 104 -22.62 -11.27 -4.63
CA LEU A 104 -22.73 -9.82 -4.79
C LEU A 104 -23.58 -9.17 -3.69
N GLY A 105 -24.64 -9.85 -3.24
CA GLY A 105 -25.47 -9.39 -2.13
C GLY A 105 -24.71 -9.27 -0.80
N ASP A 106 -23.80 -10.19 -0.53
CA ASP A 106 -22.96 -10.16 0.68
C ASP A 106 -21.91 -9.05 0.57
N ILE A 107 -21.34 -8.85 -0.62
CA ILE A 107 -20.40 -7.74 -0.90
C ILE A 107 -21.09 -6.39 -0.68
N LEU A 108 -22.32 -6.20 -1.15
CA LEU A 108 -23.03 -4.92 -0.98
C LEU A 108 -23.33 -4.63 0.49
N LYS A 109 -23.83 -5.63 1.23
CA LYS A 109 -24.15 -5.47 2.67
C LYS A 109 -22.90 -5.24 3.51
N LEU A 110 -21.91 -6.12 3.39
CA LEU A 110 -20.67 -6.05 4.17
C LEU A 110 -19.82 -4.88 3.70
N GLY A 111 -19.77 -4.62 2.40
CA GLY A 111 -19.05 -3.51 1.79
C GLY A 111 -19.60 -2.15 2.21
N GLY A 112 -20.91 -1.98 2.34
CA GLY A 112 -21.51 -0.73 2.83
C GLY A 112 -21.07 -0.38 4.26
N ILE A 113 -21.14 -1.34 5.18
CA ILE A 113 -20.63 -1.17 6.55
C ILE A 113 -19.12 -0.92 6.53
N SER A 114 -18.39 -1.70 5.74
CA SER A 114 -16.93 -1.58 5.61
C SER A 114 -16.52 -0.20 5.08
N LEU A 115 -17.26 0.37 4.13
CA LEU A 115 -16.94 1.68 3.55
C LEU A 115 -17.02 2.79 4.60
N VAL A 116 -18.06 2.78 5.45
CA VAL A 116 -18.18 3.76 6.54
C VAL A 116 -17.05 3.59 7.54
N LEU A 117 -16.77 2.36 7.97
CA LEU A 117 -15.67 2.09 8.91
C LEU A 117 -14.32 2.49 8.34
N VAL A 118 -14.06 2.19 7.07
CA VAL A 118 -12.85 2.58 6.33
C VAL A 118 -12.73 4.09 6.21
N ALA A 119 -13.81 4.82 5.92
CA ALA A 119 -13.77 6.27 5.81
C ALA A 119 -13.43 6.94 7.17
N VAL A 120 -14.03 6.45 8.24
CA VAL A 120 -13.76 6.91 9.61
C VAL A 120 -12.34 6.54 10.03
N GLU A 121 -11.91 5.31 9.74
CA GLU A 121 -10.54 4.84 10.00
C GLU A 121 -9.51 5.70 9.26
N ILE A 122 -9.60 5.83 7.93
CA ILE A 122 -8.68 6.65 7.12
C ILE A 122 -8.57 8.06 7.69
N THR A 123 -9.70 8.70 7.99
CA THR A 123 -9.72 10.08 8.47
C THR A 123 -9.09 10.19 9.85
N GLY A 124 -9.43 9.28 10.77
CA GLY A 124 -8.88 9.23 12.12
C GLY A 124 -7.38 8.94 12.13
N SER A 125 -6.95 7.92 11.37
CA SER A 125 -5.55 7.52 11.21
C SER A 125 -4.71 8.65 10.62
N ILE A 126 -5.17 9.32 9.56
CA ILE A 126 -4.46 10.47 8.97
C ILE A 126 -4.35 11.61 9.98
N ALA A 127 -5.44 11.97 10.66
CA ALA A 127 -5.44 13.06 11.62
C ALA A 127 -4.48 12.77 12.79
N PHE A 128 -4.54 11.57 13.35
CA PHE A 128 -3.72 11.15 14.48
C PHE A 128 -2.24 11.06 14.10
N MET A 129 -1.91 10.41 12.98
CA MET A 129 -0.52 10.31 12.51
C MET A 129 0.07 11.68 12.15
N THR A 130 -0.74 12.58 11.60
CA THR A 130 -0.30 13.97 11.35
C THR A 130 -0.03 14.71 12.65
N PHE A 131 -0.89 14.54 13.66
CA PHE A 131 -0.66 15.10 15.00
C PHE A 131 0.62 14.54 15.64
N LEU A 132 0.80 13.23 15.60
CA LEU A 132 1.96 12.55 16.18
C LEU A 132 3.26 12.95 15.48
N GLY A 133 3.28 13.01 14.15
CA GLY A 133 4.44 13.48 13.39
C GLY A 133 4.84 14.92 13.73
N ARG A 134 3.86 15.82 13.97
CA ARG A 134 4.13 17.18 14.45
C ARG A 134 4.65 17.21 15.87
N LEU A 135 4.07 16.42 16.77
CA LEU A 135 4.50 16.32 18.17
C LEU A 135 5.97 15.87 18.28
N PHE A 136 6.36 14.89 17.46
CA PHE A 136 7.73 14.38 17.39
C PHE A 136 8.65 15.19 16.47
N ARG A 137 8.16 16.31 15.92
CA ARG A 137 8.90 17.22 15.03
C ARG A 137 9.53 16.52 13.82
N LEU A 138 8.80 15.58 13.22
CA LEU A 138 9.21 14.94 11.98
C LEU A 138 9.11 15.91 10.79
N LYS A 139 9.87 15.62 9.73
CA LYS A 139 9.74 16.35 8.45
C LYS A 139 8.27 16.28 7.96
N PRO A 140 7.72 17.36 7.39
CA PRO A 140 6.33 17.37 6.93
C PRO A 140 5.98 16.32 5.86
N LYS A 141 6.87 16.08 4.89
CA LYS A 141 6.67 15.06 3.84
C LYS A 141 6.78 13.65 4.41
N LEU A 142 7.78 13.37 5.26
CA LEU A 142 7.83 12.13 6.06
C LEU A 142 6.55 11.87 6.88
N THR A 143 6.02 12.91 7.54
CA THR A 143 4.76 12.80 8.30
C THR A 143 3.60 12.44 7.39
N SER A 144 3.53 13.03 6.19
CA SER A 144 2.50 12.70 5.19
C SER A 144 2.61 11.25 4.73
N LEU A 145 3.82 10.75 4.50
CA LEU A 145 4.05 9.37 4.07
C LEU A 145 3.69 8.37 5.17
N LEU A 146 4.07 8.62 6.43
CA LEU A 146 3.66 7.79 7.56
C LEU A 146 2.14 7.82 7.77
N ALA A 147 1.51 9.00 7.68
CA ALA A 147 0.06 9.12 7.83
C ALA A 147 -0.71 8.39 6.73
N VAL A 148 -0.34 8.56 5.46
CA VAL A 148 -1.00 7.88 4.35
C VAL A 148 -0.68 6.37 4.32
N GLY A 149 0.54 6.00 4.67
CA GLY A 149 0.95 4.60 4.84
C GLY A 149 0.08 3.88 5.87
N SER A 150 -0.04 4.48 7.06
CA SER A 150 -0.78 3.89 8.19
C SER A 150 -2.29 4.00 8.09
N ALA A 151 -2.80 4.77 7.11
CA ALA A 151 -4.22 4.98 6.91
C ALA A 151 -4.79 4.22 5.72
N VAL A 152 -3.97 3.63 4.83
CA VAL A 152 -4.50 3.01 3.59
C VAL A 152 -3.98 1.60 3.33
N CYS A 153 -2.80 1.46 2.74
CA CYS A 153 -2.29 0.14 2.32
C CYS A 153 -0.77 0.02 2.49
N GLY A 154 -0.24 0.82 3.44
CA GLY A 154 1.17 0.83 3.76
C GLY A 154 2.03 1.23 2.57
N VAL A 155 2.81 0.28 2.07
CA VAL A 155 3.85 0.49 1.05
C VAL A 155 3.30 1.08 -0.24
N SER A 156 2.19 0.54 -0.77
CA SER A 156 1.62 1.02 -2.03
C SER A 156 1.13 2.48 -1.90
N ALA A 157 0.56 2.83 -0.75
CA ALA A 157 0.13 4.19 -0.45
C ALA A 157 1.32 5.15 -0.31
N ILE A 158 2.41 4.73 0.34
CA ILE A 158 3.63 5.50 0.47
C ILE A 158 4.25 5.78 -0.91
N ILE A 159 4.40 4.75 -1.75
CA ILE A 159 4.98 4.91 -3.10
C ILE A 159 4.11 5.84 -3.96
N ALA A 160 2.78 5.66 -3.92
CA ALA A 160 1.86 6.50 -4.68
C ALA A 160 1.90 7.96 -4.22
N THR A 161 1.99 8.19 -2.91
CA THR A 161 2.02 9.51 -2.28
C THR A 161 3.35 10.20 -2.53
N LYS A 162 4.48 9.49 -2.41
CA LYS A 162 5.83 10.01 -2.65
C LYS A 162 5.91 10.76 -3.98
N GLY A 163 5.48 10.12 -5.07
CA GLY A 163 5.48 10.75 -6.40
C GLY A 163 4.48 11.88 -6.54
N ALA A 164 3.39 11.89 -5.75
CA ALA A 164 2.36 12.91 -5.81
C ALA A 164 2.68 14.17 -4.99
N ILE A 165 3.54 14.04 -3.97
CA ILE A 165 3.96 15.15 -3.09
C ILE A 165 5.43 15.52 -3.26
N GLU A 166 6.13 14.90 -4.22
CA GLU A 166 7.56 15.05 -4.47
C GLU A 166 8.38 14.86 -3.18
N ALA A 167 8.14 13.75 -2.47
CA ALA A 167 8.91 13.42 -1.28
C ALA A 167 10.22 12.71 -1.64
N ASP A 168 11.25 12.96 -0.82
CA ASP A 168 12.57 12.39 -1.03
C ASP A 168 12.58 10.87 -0.83
N ASP A 169 13.54 10.21 -1.48
CA ASP A 169 13.72 8.77 -1.44
C ASP A 169 13.96 8.26 -0.01
N GLU A 170 14.70 9.02 0.78
CA GLU A 170 14.99 8.73 2.20
C GLU A 170 13.70 8.64 3.01
N ASP A 171 12.85 9.68 2.95
CA ASP A 171 11.59 9.74 3.70
C ASP A 171 10.68 8.56 3.32
N SER A 172 10.59 8.25 2.02
CA SER A 172 9.81 7.10 1.54
C SER A 172 10.36 5.76 2.01
N SER A 173 11.69 5.60 2.02
CA SER A 173 12.35 4.37 2.46
C SER A 173 12.12 4.14 3.95
N PHE A 174 12.25 5.20 4.76
CA PHE A 174 11.95 5.16 6.20
C PHE A 174 10.51 4.78 6.49
N SER A 175 9.54 5.41 5.81
CA SER A 175 8.12 5.08 6.00
C SER A 175 7.81 3.64 5.61
N ILE A 176 8.34 3.16 4.47
CA ILE A 176 8.12 1.78 4.01
C ILE A 176 8.68 0.79 5.03
N ALA A 177 9.90 1.02 5.52
CA ALA A 177 10.53 0.14 6.48
C ALA A 177 9.77 0.10 7.81
N ALA A 178 9.33 1.25 8.33
CA ALA A 178 8.55 1.31 9.56
C ALA A 178 7.22 0.56 9.44
N ILE A 179 6.49 0.75 8.33
CA ILE A 179 5.21 0.08 8.11
C ILE A 179 5.38 -1.43 7.93
N LEU A 180 6.37 -1.87 7.15
CA LEU A 180 6.64 -3.30 6.98
C LEU A 180 7.06 -3.95 8.30
N ALA A 181 7.86 -3.25 9.10
CA ALA A 181 8.28 -3.71 10.42
C ALA A 181 7.10 -3.93 11.36
N LEU A 182 6.22 -2.94 11.45
CA LEU A 182 5.06 -2.97 12.34
C LEU A 182 4.01 -3.96 11.84
N GLY A 183 3.80 -4.03 10.52
CA GLY A 183 2.94 -5.03 9.90
C GLY A 183 3.41 -6.46 10.17
N ALA A 184 4.73 -6.71 10.12
CA ALA A 184 5.29 -8.02 10.49
C ALA A 184 5.04 -8.36 11.97
N LEU A 185 5.08 -7.38 12.88
CA LEU A 185 4.69 -7.60 14.28
C LEU A 185 3.18 -7.84 14.42
N ALA A 186 2.37 -7.02 13.77
CA ALA A 186 0.91 -7.11 13.77
C ALA A 186 0.41 -8.48 13.32
N LEU A 187 1.07 -9.07 12.32
CA LEU A 187 0.77 -10.42 11.84
C LEU A 187 0.72 -11.47 12.96
N PHE A 188 1.63 -11.40 13.92
CA PHE A 188 1.70 -12.37 15.03
C PHE A 188 0.90 -11.91 16.25
N THR A 189 0.84 -10.60 16.53
CA THR A 189 0.17 -10.10 17.73
C THR A 189 -1.35 -10.06 17.59
N PHE A 190 -1.88 -9.74 16.41
CA PHE A 190 -3.32 -9.60 16.20
C PHE A 190 -4.10 -10.88 16.51
N PRO A 191 -3.75 -12.06 15.96
CA PRO A 191 -4.50 -13.28 16.25
C PRO A 191 -4.53 -13.61 17.75
N VAL A 192 -3.39 -13.43 18.44
CA VAL A 192 -3.27 -13.65 19.88
C VAL A 192 -4.20 -12.72 20.65
N ILE A 193 -4.21 -11.43 20.32
CA ILE A 193 -5.11 -10.43 20.94
C ILE A 193 -6.57 -10.77 20.64
N GLY A 194 -6.89 -11.16 19.40
CA GLY A 194 -8.24 -11.53 18.98
C GLY A 194 -8.80 -12.71 19.79
N HIS A 195 -7.98 -13.76 19.99
CA HIS A 195 -8.37 -14.92 20.79
C HIS A 195 -8.49 -14.57 22.27
N PHE A 196 -7.57 -13.76 22.81
CA PHE A 196 -7.61 -13.29 24.19
C PHE A 196 -8.87 -12.46 24.48
N LEU A 197 -9.32 -11.66 23.52
CA LEU A 197 -10.55 -10.86 23.61
C LEU A 197 -11.81 -11.65 23.20
N HIS A 198 -11.69 -12.94 22.86
CA HIS A 198 -12.78 -13.79 22.40
C HIS A 198 -13.60 -13.18 21.25
N LEU A 199 -12.94 -12.55 20.28
CA LEU A 199 -13.62 -11.91 19.15
C LEU A 199 -14.29 -12.95 18.26
N SER A 200 -15.47 -12.63 17.74
CA SER A 200 -16.07 -13.43 16.66
C SER A 200 -15.23 -13.28 15.38
N ASP A 201 -15.30 -14.26 14.48
CA ASP A 201 -14.70 -14.21 13.14
C ASP A 201 -15.04 -12.91 12.39
N ARG A 202 -16.27 -12.43 12.59
CA ARG A 202 -16.73 -11.18 12.00
C ARG A 202 -16.03 -9.97 12.60
N ALA A 203 -15.99 -9.86 13.92
CA ALA A 203 -15.33 -8.75 14.60
C ALA A 203 -13.83 -8.74 14.30
N TYR A 204 -13.16 -9.89 14.44
CA TYR A 204 -11.74 -10.00 14.17
C TYR A 204 -11.40 -9.70 12.69
N GLY A 205 -12.17 -10.25 11.74
CA GLY A 205 -11.95 -9.97 10.32
C GLY A 205 -12.10 -8.50 9.95
N LEU A 206 -13.11 -7.80 10.52
CA LEU A 206 -13.25 -6.36 10.35
C LEU A 206 -12.08 -5.59 10.96
N TRP A 207 -11.68 -5.95 12.18
CA TRP A 207 -10.60 -5.27 12.91
C TRP A 207 -9.24 -5.46 12.22
N ALA A 208 -8.88 -6.68 11.87
CA ALA A 208 -7.65 -6.97 11.13
C ALA A 208 -7.62 -6.25 9.77
N GLY A 209 -8.76 -6.20 9.06
CA GLY A 209 -8.89 -5.47 7.80
C GLY A 209 -8.72 -3.95 7.93
N LEU A 210 -9.14 -3.35 9.05
CA LEU A 210 -8.99 -1.92 9.31
C LEU A 210 -7.58 -1.58 9.80
N ALA A 211 -7.07 -2.32 10.78
CA ALA A 211 -5.88 -1.96 11.55
C ALA A 211 -4.56 -2.40 10.92
N VAL A 212 -4.47 -3.59 10.30
CA VAL A 212 -3.18 -4.13 9.82
C VAL A 212 -2.80 -3.49 8.51
N ASP A 213 -1.74 -2.69 8.44
CA ASP A 213 -1.56 -1.74 7.35
C ASP A 213 -1.27 -2.27 5.94
N ASN A 214 -0.83 -3.51 5.82
CA ASN A 214 -0.54 -4.10 4.52
C ASN A 214 -1.47 -5.29 4.24
N THR A 215 -1.82 -5.43 2.96
CA THR A 215 -2.88 -6.34 2.53
C THR A 215 -2.48 -7.80 2.74
N ALA A 216 -1.21 -8.13 2.53
CA ALA A 216 -0.74 -9.50 2.69
C ALA A 216 -0.78 -9.94 4.16
N GLU A 217 -0.29 -9.10 5.08
CA GLU A 217 -0.30 -9.35 6.53
C GLU A 217 -1.72 -9.33 7.08
N ALA A 218 -2.60 -8.43 6.63
CA ALA A 218 -4.00 -8.42 7.06
C ALA A 218 -4.73 -9.70 6.64
N THR A 219 -4.48 -10.15 5.40
CA THR A 219 -5.06 -11.39 4.87
C THR A 219 -4.53 -12.61 5.64
N ALA A 220 -3.22 -12.62 5.91
CA ALA A 220 -2.56 -13.67 6.68
C ALA A 220 -3.08 -13.69 8.12
N ALA A 221 -3.07 -12.55 8.84
CA ALA A 221 -3.60 -12.42 10.20
C ALA A 221 -5.07 -12.86 10.29
N GLY A 222 -5.86 -12.56 9.26
CA GLY A 222 -7.22 -13.10 9.08
C GLY A 222 -7.24 -14.62 8.96
N ALA A 223 -6.40 -15.19 8.09
CA ALA A 223 -6.31 -16.63 7.85
C ALA A 223 -5.81 -17.41 9.07
N LEU A 224 -4.94 -16.82 9.89
CA LEU A 224 -4.48 -17.38 11.15
C LEU A 224 -5.59 -17.50 12.20
N TYR A 225 -6.65 -16.70 12.06
CA TYR A 225 -7.79 -16.71 12.96
C TYR A 225 -8.89 -17.64 12.46
N SER A 226 -9.36 -17.43 11.22
CA SER A 226 -10.28 -18.34 10.52
C SER A 226 -10.42 -18.01 9.02
N ASP A 227 -10.92 -18.95 8.23
CA ASP A 227 -11.23 -18.70 6.80
C ASP A 227 -12.30 -17.60 6.61
N ALA A 228 -13.24 -17.47 7.55
CA ALA A 228 -14.26 -16.41 7.52
C ALA A 228 -13.67 -15.04 7.88
N ALA A 229 -12.81 -14.97 8.90
CA ALA A 229 -12.09 -13.75 9.25
C ALA A 229 -11.20 -13.26 8.10
N SER A 230 -10.46 -14.18 7.44
CA SER A 230 -9.62 -13.84 6.29
C SER A 230 -10.40 -13.19 5.15
N LYS A 231 -11.56 -13.76 4.79
CA LYS A 231 -12.46 -13.20 3.78
C LYS A 231 -12.88 -11.77 4.12
N LEU A 232 -13.32 -11.55 5.35
CA LEU A 232 -13.75 -10.22 5.79
C LEU A 232 -12.59 -9.22 5.82
N ALA A 233 -11.42 -9.64 6.29
CA ALA A 233 -10.23 -8.80 6.28
C ALA A 233 -9.84 -8.39 4.85
N VAL A 234 -9.88 -9.32 3.88
CA VAL A 234 -9.63 -9.02 2.46
C VAL A 234 -10.66 -8.04 1.91
N LEU A 235 -11.94 -8.21 2.24
CA LEU A 235 -13.01 -7.34 1.76
C LEU A 235 -12.85 -5.90 2.29
N VAL A 236 -12.66 -5.75 3.60
CA VAL A 236 -12.43 -4.45 4.24
C VAL A 236 -11.18 -3.80 3.69
N LYS A 237 -10.06 -4.55 3.60
CA LYS A 237 -8.80 -4.01 3.10
C LYS A 237 -8.88 -3.65 1.61
N SER A 238 -9.61 -4.40 0.80
CA SER A 238 -9.85 -4.04 -0.61
C SER A 238 -10.65 -2.76 -0.74
N THR A 239 -11.62 -2.54 0.14
CA THR A 239 -12.36 -1.27 0.24
C THR A 239 -11.42 -0.10 0.58
N ARG A 240 -10.53 -0.28 1.56
CA ARG A 240 -9.49 0.68 1.93
C ARG A 240 -8.53 0.96 0.78
N ASN A 241 -8.08 -0.08 0.08
CA ASN A 241 -7.21 0.02 -1.08
C ASN A 241 -7.87 0.83 -2.20
N ALA A 242 -9.18 0.68 -2.42
CA ALA A 242 -9.91 1.45 -3.44
C ALA A 242 -9.89 2.97 -3.15
N MET A 243 -9.71 3.38 -1.89
CA MET A 243 -9.65 4.78 -1.47
C MET A 243 -8.29 5.44 -1.70
N ILE A 244 -7.25 4.68 -2.08
CA ILE A 244 -5.88 5.19 -2.28
C ILE A 244 -5.84 6.38 -3.23
N GLY A 245 -6.58 6.34 -4.35
CA GLY A 245 -6.59 7.41 -5.33
C GLY A 245 -7.09 8.72 -4.75
N PHE A 246 -8.18 8.67 -3.96
CA PHE A 246 -8.76 9.85 -3.33
C PHE A 246 -7.84 10.46 -2.28
N VAL A 247 -7.23 9.63 -1.42
CA VAL A 247 -6.29 10.09 -0.39
C VAL A 247 -5.06 10.72 -1.03
N VAL A 248 -4.45 10.04 -2.00
CA VAL A 248 -3.25 10.54 -2.69
C VAL A 248 -3.55 11.84 -3.44
N LEU A 249 -4.71 11.94 -4.09
CA LEU A 249 -5.14 13.17 -4.77
C LEU A 249 -5.32 14.33 -3.78
N ALA A 250 -5.91 14.08 -2.61
CA ALA A 250 -6.07 15.10 -1.58
C ALA A 250 -4.71 15.65 -1.11
N TYR A 251 -3.73 14.77 -0.88
CA TYR A 251 -2.37 15.18 -0.54
C TYR A 251 -1.66 15.92 -1.68
N ALA A 252 -1.83 15.47 -2.93
CA ALA A 252 -1.27 16.15 -4.10
C ALA A 252 -1.79 17.60 -4.20
N ILE A 253 -3.10 17.80 -4.05
CA ILE A 253 -3.73 19.14 -4.06
C ILE A 253 -3.23 19.99 -2.89
N TYR A 254 -3.15 19.41 -1.69
CA TYR A 254 -2.65 20.09 -0.50
C TYR A 254 -1.22 20.61 -0.70
N TRP A 255 -0.30 19.77 -1.16
CA TRP A 255 1.10 20.16 -1.38
C TRP A 255 1.27 21.09 -2.58
N ALA A 256 0.49 20.93 -3.65
CA ALA A 256 0.50 21.83 -4.80
C ALA A 256 0.04 23.25 -4.42
N SER A 257 -1.01 23.37 -3.60
CA SER A 257 -1.49 24.68 -3.11
C SER A 257 -0.48 25.42 -2.23
N ARG A 258 0.55 24.71 -1.73
CA ARG A 258 1.65 25.26 -0.93
C ARG A 258 2.89 25.59 -1.79
N GLY A 259 2.83 25.36 -3.10
CA GLY A 259 3.95 25.54 -4.02
C GLY A 259 5.09 24.52 -3.82
N GLN A 260 4.79 23.35 -3.24
CA GLN A 260 5.80 22.33 -2.91
C GLN A 260 5.59 20.98 -3.63
N ALA A 261 4.68 20.97 -4.61
CA ALA A 261 4.45 19.89 -5.56
C ALA A 261 3.78 20.45 -6.82
N GLN A 262 3.84 19.71 -7.94
CA GLN A 262 3.13 20.04 -9.17
C GLN A 262 1.60 19.97 -9.03
N SER A 263 0.91 20.82 -9.79
CA SER A 263 -0.55 20.80 -9.85
C SER A 263 -1.06 19.57 -10.62
N VAL A 264 -2.14 18.97 -10.13
CA VAL A 264 -2.78 17.84 -10.80
C VAL A 264 -3.74 18.36 -11.86
N GLY A 265 -3.35 18.21 -13.13
CA GLY A 265 -4.18 18.58 -14.29
C GLY A 265 -5.46 17.74 -14.41
N ASN A 266 -5.36 16.52 -14.95
CA ASN A 266 -6.51 15.62 -15.09
C ASN A 266 -6.71 14.74 -13.84
N LYS A 267 -7.61 15.18 -12.94
CA LYS A 267 -7.93 14.47 -11.70
C LYS A 267 -8.55 13.09 -11.92
N ALA A 268 -9.38 12.92 -12.96
CA ALA A 268 -10.02 11.62 -13.24
C ALA A 268 -9.00 10.58 -13.72
N ALA A 269 -8.11 10.97 -14.64
CA ALA A 269 -7.01 10.12 -15.09
C ALA A 269 -6.08 9.75 -13.93
N PHE A 270 -5.80 10.71 -13.03
CA PHE A 270 -5.01 10.47 -11.83
C PHE A 270 -5.64 9.40 -10.92
N LEU A 271 -6.94 9.53 -10.62
CA LEU A 271 -7.67 8.54 -9.81
C LEU A 271 -7.62 7.15 -10.46
N TRP A 272 -7.86 7.06 -11.77
CA TRP A 272 -7.82 5.79 -12.51
C TRP A 272 -6.44 5.12 -12.48
N GLN A 273 -5.37 5.91 -12.59
CA GLN A 273 -4.00 5.39 -12.52
C GLN A 273 -3.65 4.82 -11.15
N LYS A 274 -4.14 5.46 -10.08
CA LYS A 274 -3.90 5.00 -8.70
C LYS A 274 -4.86 3.90 -8.24
N PHE A 275 -6.00 3.72 -8.91
CA PHE A 275 -7.01 2.74 -8.52
C PHE A 275 -6.48 1.30 -8.61
N PRO A 276 -6.69 0.47 -7.56
CA PRO A 276 -6.26 -0.93 -7.55
C PRO A 276 -7.12 -1.80 -8.46
N LYS A 277 -6.67 -2.03 -9.69
CA LYS A 277 -7.45 -2.77 -10.71
C LYS A 277 -7.80 -4.20 -10.34
N PHE A 278 -7.06 -4.84 -9.43
CA PHE A 278 -7.41 -6.19 -8.97
C PHE A 278 -8.78 -6.22 -8.26
N VAL A 279 -9.24 -5.09 -7.71
CA VAL A 279 -10.60 -4.97 -7.14
C VAL A 279 -11.66 -5.19 -8.22
N LEU A 280 -11.44 -4.71 -9.45
CA LEU A 280 -12.35 -4.96 -10.57
C LEU A 280 -12.38 -6.45 -10.93
N GLY A 281 -11.23 -7.12 -10.90
CA GLY A 281 -11.16 -8.56 -11.12
C GLY A 281 -11.91 -9.34 -10.03
N PHE A 282 -11.74 -8.99 -8.76
CA PHE A 282 -12.50 -9.57 -7.65
C PHE A 282 -14.01 -9.39 -7.85
N LEU A 283 -14.47 -8.19 -8.18
CA LEU A 283 -15.89 -7.91 -8.43
C LEU A 283 -16.41 -8.70 -9.63
N LEU A 284 -15.65 -8.78 -10.72
CA LEU A 284 -16.03 -9.55 -11.91
C LEU A 284 -16.24 -11.03 -11.58
N ILE A 285 -15.27 -11.67 -10.91
CA ILE A 285 -15.40 -13.08 -10.53
C ILE A 285 -16.56 -13.29 -9.56
N SER A 286 -16.81 -12.35 -8.63
CA SER A 286 -17.94 -12.40 -7.70
C SER A 286 -19.29 -12.30 -8.42
N VAL A 287 -19.39 -11.41 -9.41
CA VAL A 287 -20.58 -11.28 -10.27
C VAL A 287 -20.82 -12.59 -11.03
N LEU A 288 -19.80 -13.14 -11.69
CA LEU A 288 -19.91 -14.40 -12.41
C LEU A 288 -20.34 -15.56 -11.49
N ALA A 289 -19.78 -15.64 -10.28
CA ALA A 289 -20.19 -16.63 -9.29
C ALA A 289 -21.65 -16.44 -8.83
N THR A 290 -22.09 -15.19 -8.66
CA THR A 290 -23.47 -14.85 -8.25
C THR A 290 -24.48 -15.25 -9.32
N TYR A 291 -24.15 -15.10 -10.61
CA TYR A 291 -24.99 -15.53 -11.73
C TYR A 291 -24.85 -17.03 -12.07
N HIS A 292 -24.25 -17.82 -11.17
CA HIS A 292 -24.04 -19.26 -11.36
C HIS A 292 -23.30 -19.64 -12.65
N PHE A 293 -22.42 -18.75 -13.15
CA PHE A 293 -21.57 -19.04 -14.31
C PHE A 293 -20.59 -20.20 -14.04
N PHE A 294 -20.24 -20.41 -12.77
CA PHE A 294 -19.41 -21.52 -12.31
C PHE A 294 -20.25 -22.59 -11.62
N ASN A 295 -19.99 -23.86 -11.94
CA ASN A 295 -20.53 -24.98 -11.19
C ASN A 295 -19.77 -25.18 -9.85
N LYS A 296 -20.26 -26.09 -8.99
CA LYS A 296 -19.66 -26.33 -7.66
C LYS A 296 -18.19 -26.76 -7.72
N GLU A 297 -17.82 -27.59 -8.69
CA GLU A 297 -16.44 -28.05 -8.88
C GLU A 297 -15.51 -26.91 -9.30
N GLN A 298 -15.95 -26.06 -10.22
CA GLN A 298 -15.22 -24.88 -10.68
C GLN A 298 -15.03 -23.87 -9.56
N ILE A 299 -16.04 -23.62 -8.73
CA ILE A 299 -15.91 -22.78 -7.53
C ILE A 299 -14.86 -23.38 -6.57
N GLY A 300 -14.90 -24.70 -6.36
CA GLY A 300 -13.90 -25.42 -5.57
C GLY A 300 -12.48 -25.26 -6.12
N ALA A 301 -12.31 -25.39 -7.43
CA ALA A 301 -11.02 -25.22 -8.11
C ALA A 301 -10.50 -23.78 -8.00
N LEU A 302 -11.35 -22.77 -8.22
CA LEU A 302 -11.00 -21.36 -8.04
C LEU A 302 -10.60 -21.05 -6.60
N ALA A 303 -11.33 -21.59 -5.63
CA ALA A 303 -10.99 -21.45 -4.21
C ALA A 303 -9.64 -22.10 -3.88
N ASN A 304 -9.34 -23.27 -4.46
CA ASN A 304 -8.05 -23.93 -4.29
C ASN A 304 -6.90 -23.13 -4.93
N LEU A 305 -7.10 -22.60 -6.14
CA LEU A 305 -6.12 -21.73 -6.80
C LEU A 305 -5.88 -20.46 -5.98
N SER A 306 -6.93 -19.85 -5.41
CA SER A 306 -6.82 -18.71 -4.50
C SER A 306 -5.96 -19.05 -3.28
N ARG A 307 -6.19 -20.19 -2.64
CA ARG A 307 -5.36 -20.66 -1.49
C ARG A 307 -3.90 -20.88 -1.88
N TRP A 308 -3.64 -21.46 -3.04
CA TRP A 308 -2.26 -21.60 -3.53
C TRP A 308 -1.61 -20.24 -3.80
N ALA A 309 -2.30 -19.32 -4.46
CA ALA A 309 -1.78 -17.97 -4.70
C ALA A 309 -1.47 -17.25 -3.37
N PHE A 310 -2.35 -17.34 -2.37
CA PHE A 310 -2.06 -16.81 -1.03
C PHE A 310 -0.88 -17.52 -0.37
N LEU A 311 -0.74 -18.84 -0.52
CA LEU A 311 0.42 -19.57 0.01
C LEU A 311 1.75 -19.06 -0.54
N LEU A 312 1.86 -18.86 -1.87
CA LEU A 312 3.05 -18.26 -2.48
C LEU A 312 3.28 -16.83 -1.98
N THR A 313 2.18 -16.08 -1.79
CA THR A 313 2.24 -14.73 -1.22
C THR A 313 2.87 -14.74 0.16
N PHE A 314 2.39 -15.61 1.05
CA PHE A 314 2.82 -15.65 2.45
C PHE A 314 4.25 -16.15 2.61
N ALA A 315 4.68 -17.14 1.83
CA ALA A 315 6.09 -17.52 1.73
C ALA A 315 6.95 -16.31 1.32
N GLY A 316 6.49 -15.51 0.36
CA GLY A 316 7.19 -14.32 -0.11
C GLY A 316 7.22 -13.20 0.91
N VAL A 317 6.13 -13.00 1.66
CA VAL A 317 6.10 -12.08 2.81
C VAL A 317 7.17 -12.46 3.82
N GLY A 318 7.22 -13.73 4.25
CA GLY A 318 8.26 -14.22 5.17
C GLY A 318 9.68 -13.94 4.68
N LEU A 319 9.96 -14.32 3.42
CA LEU A 319 11.29 -14.11 2.81
C LEU A 319 11.69 -12.64 2.64
N ARG A 320 10.72 -11.73 2.55
CA ARG A 320 10.98 -10.29 2.42
C ARG A 320 11.09 -9.57 3.77
N THR A 321 10.65 -10.19 4.86
CA THR A 321 10.76 -9.62 6.19
C THR A 321 12.19 -9.78 6.73
N ASN A 322 12.91 -8.67 6.87
CA ASN A 322 14.31 -8.64 7.33
C ASN A 322 14.48 -7.70 8.52
N PHE A 323 14.72 -8.27 9.71
CA PHE A 323 14.86 -7.50 10.94
C PHE A 323 16.14 -6.66 10.99
N ARG A 324 17.20 -7.08 10.30
CA ARG A 324 18.46 -6.33 10.24
C ARG A 324 18.28 -5.02 9.48
N GLU A 325 17.58 -5.07 8.35
CA GLU A 325 17.26 -3.86 7.57
C GLU A 325 16.30 -2.94 8.31
N MET A 326 15.35 -3.49 9.08
CA MET A 326 14.46 -2.70 9.94
C MET A 326 15.23 -1.93 11.02
N ARG A 327 16.21 -2.56 11.69
CA ARG A 327 17.01 -1.93 12.76
C ARG A 327 17.91 -0.79 12.27
N LYS A 328 18.25 -0.74 10.98
CA LYS A 328 19.09 0.32 10.41
C LYS A 328 18.33 1.64 10.20
N GLN A 329 17.02 1.64 10.40
CA GLN A 329 16.12 2.74 10.05
C GLN A 329 15.81 3.51 11.35
N GLY A 330 16.11 4.81 11.41
CA GLY A 330 16.23 5.59 12.65
C GLY A 330 15.10 5.41 13.69
N LEU A 331 15.45 5.53 14.97
CA LEU A 331 14.58 5.20 16.10
C LEU A 331 13.32 6.10 16.22
N ARG A 332 13.43 7.38 15.82
CA ARG A 332 12.33 8.36 15.98
C ARG A 332 11.14 8.08 15.04
N PRO A 333 11.30 7.93 13.71
CA PRO A 333 10.19 7.55 12.82
C PRO A 333 9.57 6.20 13.18
N PHE A 334 10.40 5.23 13.63
CA PHE A 334 9.90 3.94 14.08
C PHE A 334 9.02 4.07 15.33
N ALA A 335 9.42 4.87 16.31
CA ALA A 335 8.61 5.13 17.51
C ALA A 335 7.27 5.80 17.17
N VAL A 336 7.26 6.77 16.25
CA VAL A 336 6.03 7.41 15.77
C VAL A 336 5.12 6.39 15.08
N GLY A 337 5.67 5.54 14.20
CA GLY A 337 4.92 4.44 13.59
C GLY A 337 4.34 3.50 14.65
N ALA A 338 5.15 3.05 15.61
CA ALA A 338 4.74 2.07 16.62
C ALA A 338 3.63 2.60 17.53
N ILE A 339 3.76 3.83 18.03
CA ILE A 339 2.73 4.49 18.83
C ILE A 339 1.47 4.72 17.99
N GLY A 340 1.65 5.15 16.74
CA GLY A 340 0.60 5.29 15.75
C GLY A 340 -0.22 4.02 15.59
N GLU A 341 0.46 2.91 15.29
CA GLU A 341 -0.13 1.61 15.04
C GLU A 341 -0.92 1.10 16.24
N VAL A 342 -0.36 1.20 17.45
CA VAL A 342 -1.06 0.79 18.68
C VAL A 342 -2.34 1.59 18.87
N VAL A 343 -2.29 2.91 18.70
CA VAL A 343 -3.46 3.76 18.88
C VAL A 343 -4.50 3.52 17.79
N ILE A 344 -4.08 3.38 16.53
CA ILE A 344 -4.97 3.06 15.41
C ILE A 344 -5.62 1.68 15.61
N ALA A 345 -4.85 0.68 16.07
CA ALA A 345 -5.37 -0.64 16.39
C ALA A 345 -6.43 -0.59 17.50
N VAL A 346 -6.21 0.19 18.56
CA VAL A 346 -7.21 0.38 19.64
C VAL A 346 -8.42 1.16 19.13
N PHE A 347 -8.21 2.22 18.36
CA PHE A 347 -9.28 3.03 17.77
C PHE A 347 -10.19 2.19 16.87
N THR A 348 -9.61 1.44 15.94
CA THR A 348 -10.35 0.58 15.02
C THR A 348 -11.02 -0.60 15.73
N LEU A 349 -10.42 -1.13 16.80
CA LEU A 349 -11.09 -2.12 17.65
C LEU A 349 -12.36 -1.55 18.29
N GLY A 350 -12.28 -0.30 18.79
CA GLY A 350 -13.44 0.43 19.31
C GLY A 350 -14.53 0.66 18.26
N LEU A 351 -14.14 1.03 17.02
CA LEU A 351 -15.08 1.16 15.90
C LEU A 351 -15.81 -0.16 15.60
N VAL A 352 -15.06 -1.27 15.58
CA VAL A 352 -15.62 -2.60 15.33
C VAL A 352 -16.54 -3.04 16.46
N ALA A 353 -16.15 -2.82 17.72
CA ALA A 353 -17.00 -3.13 18.86
C ALA A 353 -18.35 -2.38 18.80
N GLY A 354 -18.32 -1.10 18.41
CA GLY A 354 -19.53 -0.29 18.21
C GLY A 354 -20.38 -0.74 17.02
N ALA A 355 -19.75 -1.17 15.92
CA ALA A 355 -20.45 -1.61 14.70
C ALA A 355 -21.01 -3.04 14.78
N VAL A 356 -20.39 -3.90 15.58
CA VAL A 356 -20.80 -5.31 15.78
C VAL A 356 -21.66 -5.47 17.04
N GLY A 357 -21.88 -4.40 17.82
CA GLY A 357 -22.69 -4.39 19.04
C GLY A 357 -24.19 -4.62 18.83
N ASP A 358 -24.59 -5.89 18.74
CA ASP A 358 -25.81 -6.55 19.26
C ASP A 358 -25.81 -8.03 18.84
N GLY A 359 -24.88 -8.83 19.36
CA GLY A 359 -24.83 -10.28 19.06
C GLY A 359 -24.35 -11.18 20.19
N SER A 360 -23.77 -10.63 21.26
CA SER A 360 -23.32 -11.38 22.42
C SER A 360 -24.37 -11.48 23.54
N HIS A 361 -25.51 -10.80 23.42
CA HIS A 361 -26.66 -10.98 24.32
C HIS A 361 -27.95 -11.08 23.50
N GLY A 362 -28.64 -12.21 23.65
CA GLY A 362 -29.89 -12.49 22.94
C GLY A 362 -31.01 -11.51 23.32
N GLY A 363 -31.76 -11.10 22.29
CA GLY A 363 -33.08 -10.48 22.43
C GLY A 363 -33.10 -8.95 22.35
N SER A 364 -33.24 -8.39 21.14
CA SER A 364 -34.19 -7.29 20.84
C SER A 364 -34.13 -6.85 19.37
N ASP A 365 -35.24 -6.28 18.92
CA ASP A 365 -35.74 -6.07 17.56
C ASP A 365 -34.77 -5.36 16.56
N PRO A 366 -34.51 -5.95 15.37
CA PRO A 366 -33.55 -5.43 14.39
C PRO A 366 -34.00 -4.19 13.57
N ARG A 367 -35.22 -3.68 13.74
CA ARG A 367 -35.73 -2.59 12.87
C ARG A 367 -35.54 -1.16 13.38
N ALA A 368 -35.19 -0.95 14.64
CA ALA A 368 -35.03 0.40 15.21
C ALA A 368 -33.56 0.88 15.38
N ALA A 369 -32.56 -0.02 15.29
CA ALA A 369 -31.18 0.28 15.69
C ALA A 369 -30.27 0.86 14.58
N ALA A 370 -30.65 0.74 13.31
CA ALA A 370 -29.75 1.02 12.17
C ALA A 370 -29.50 2.52 11.88
N SER A 371 -30.41 3.41 12.29
CA SER A 371 -30.29 4.86 12.04
C SER A 371 -29.60 5.62 13.18
N THR A 372 -29.78 5.16 14.42
CA THR A 372 -29.38 5.90 15.63
C THR A 372 -27.98 5.54 16.13
N LYS A 373 -27.52 4.28 15.96
CA LYS A 373 -26.20 3.83 16.44
C LYS A 373 -25.03 4.36 15.60
N VAL A 374 -25.22 4.51 14.27
CA VAL A 374 -24.20 5.10 13.38
C VAL A 374 -23.94 6.56 13.77
N SER A 375 -24.98 7.34 14.05
CA SER A 375 -24.85 8.74 14.45
C SER A 375 -24.14 8.93 15.80
N SER A 376 -24.32 8.02 16.76
CA SER A 376 -23.70 8.12 18.09
C SER A 376 -22.19 7.83 18.08
N VAL A 377 -21.75 6.82 17.29
CA VAL A 377 -20.32 6.55 17.05
C VAL A 377 -19.64 7.69 16.29
N TYR A 378 -20.38 8.36 15.39
CA TYR A 378 -19.94 9.57 14.68
C TYR A 378 -19.70 10.75 15.65
N VAL A 379 -20.64 11.05 16.56
CA VAL A 379 -20.52 12.20 17.47
C VAL A 379 -19.46 11.97 18.55
N ALA A 380 -19.35 10.75 19.10
CA ALA A 380 -18.35 10.44 20.13
C ALA A 380 -16.90 10.48 19.60
N SER A 381 -16.67 10.00 18.37
CA SER A 381 -15.32 9.97 17.76
C SER A 381 -14.86 11.34 17.25
N ILE A 382 -15.79 12.18 16.77
CA ILE A 382 -15.50 13.58 16.40
C ILE A 382 -15.32 14.44 17.64
N GLY A 383 -16.09 14.20 18.71
CA GLY A 383 -15.99 14.96 19.97
C GLY A 383 -14.64 14.84 20.68
N LEU A 384 -13.93 13.71 20.50
CA LEU A 384 -12.61 13.49 21.11
C LEU A 384 -11.45 14.14 20.33
N PHE A 385 -11.63 14.50 19.05
CA PHE A 385 -10.55 14.98 18.16
C PHE A 385 -10.86 16.30 17.42
N ALA A 386 -12.05 16.87 17.56
CA ALA A 386 -12.43 18.12 16.90
C ALA A 386 -11.90 19.37 17.63
N ARG A 387 -10.62 19.70 17.41
CA ARG A 387 -10.18 21.09 17.28
C ARG A 387 -8.96 21.19 16.36
N PRO A 388 -9.19 21.37 15.04
CA PRO A 388 -8.41 22.37 14.32
C PRO A 388 -9.32 23.20 13.41
N ARG A 389 -9.83 24.33 13.91
CA ARG A 389 -10.72 25.25 13.16
C ARG A 389 -10.08 25.86 11.89
N GLY A 390 -8.76 25.78 11.72
CA GLY A 390 -8.05 26.48 10.63
C GLY A 390 -8.04 25.81 9.25
N PHE A 391 -8.28 24.49 9.14
CA PHE A 391 -8.04 23.76 7.87
C PHE A 391 -9.15 23.99 6.83
N PHE A 392 -10.42 23.93 7.25
CA PHE A 392 -11.57 24.09 6.35
C PHE A 392 -11.84 25.55 5.96
N GLU A 393 -11.67 26.49 6.90
CA GLU A 393 -11.84 27.93 6.64
C GLU A 393 -10.76 28.47 5.70
N SER A 394 -9.52 28.00 5.83
CA SER A 394 -8.43 28.37 4.91
C SER A 394 -8.67 27.84 3.48
N ALA A 395 -9.23 26.64 3.33
CA ALA A 395 -9.55 26.05 2.03
C ALA A 395 -10.68 26.81 1.32
N GLN A 396 -11.74 27.19 2.04
CA GLN A 396 -12.83 28.00 1.47
C GLN A 396 -12.39 29.44 1.14
N SER A 397 -11.52 30.04 1.97
CA SER A 397 -10.94 31.36 1.73
C SER A 397 -10.02 31.37 0.49
N ALA A 398 -9.18 30.34 0.33
CA ALA A 398 -8.28 30.20 -0.82
C ALA A 398 -9.06 30.01 -2.14
N VAL A 399 -10.16 29.26 -2.14
CA VAL A 399 -11.02 29.07 -3.32
C VAL A 399 -11.74 30.38 -3.71
N LYS A 400 -12.20 31.17 -2.73
CA LYS A 400 -12.79 32.49 -2.99
C LYS A 400 -11.74 33.51 -3.49
N GLY A 401 -10.52 33.49 -2.94
CA GLY A 401 -9.42 34.34 -3.37
C GLY A 401 -8.97 34.04 -4.81
N HIS A 402 -8.89 32.76 -5.18
CA HIS A 402 -8.46 32.34 -6.52
C HIS A 402 -9.49 32.70 -7.61
N ASN A 403 -10.79 32.59 -7.32
CA ASN A 403 -11.85 33.02 -8.25
C ASN A 403 -11.93 34.55 -8.43
N ARG A 404 -11.46 35.33 -7.44
CA ARG A 404 -11.39 36.79 -7.53
C ARG A 404 -10.17 37.23 -8.34
N ALA A 405 -9.00 36.64 -8.08
CA ALA A 405 -7.78 36.90 -8.84
C ALA A 405 -7.90 36.48 -10.32
N ALA A 406 -8.57 35.36 -10.61
CA ALA A 406 -8.83 34.93 -11.99
C ALA A 406 -9.81 35.86 -12.74
N ARG A 407 -10.74 36.53 -12.03
CA ARG A 407 -11.64 37.53 -12.61
C ARG A 407 -10.98 38.90 -12.82
N GLU A 408 -10.02 39.27 -11.97
CA GLU A 408 -9.25 40.52 -12.11
C GLU A 408 -8.16 40.39 -13.19
N ASN A 409 -7.50 39.23 -13.33
CA ASN A 409 -6.53 38.99 -14.40
C ASN A 409 -7.17 38.87 -15.80
N SER A 410 -8.48 38.61 -15.90
CA SER A 410 -9.19 38.62 -17.18
C SER A 410 -9.55 40.03 -17.67
N LYS A 411 -9.40 41.07 -16.82
CA LYS A 411 -9.81 42.44 -17.16
C LYS A 411 -8.67 43.39 -17.50
N ASN A 412 -7.43 43.04 -17.21
CA ASN A 412 -6.25 43.83 -17.55
C ASN A 412 -5.21 42.96 -18.28
N SER A 413 -5.33 42.85 -19.61
CA SER A 413 -4.18 42.48 -20.44
C SER A 413 -4.29 43.08 -21.85
N HIS A 414 -4.08 44.39 -21.95
CA HIS A 414 -3.39 44.99 -23.10
C HIS A 414 -2.35 45.95 -22.52
N ASP A 415 -1.15 45.83 -23.07
CA ASP A 415 0.10 46.55 -22.83
C ASP A 415 1.00 46.23 -21.63
N ASP A 416 2.28 46.18 -22.01
CA ASP A 416 3.55 46.28 -21.27
C ASP A 416 4.10 45.08 -20.49
N ARG A 417 4.77 44.23 -21.29
CA ARG A 417 5.98 43.49 -20.90
C ARG A 417 7.16 44.47 -20.78
N GLN A 418 8.08 44.18 -19.85
CA GLN A 418 9.36 44.86 -19.56
C GLN A 418 9.29 45.99 -18.52
N ALA A 419 9.24 45.64 -17.23
CA ALA A 419 9.85 46.46 -16.14
C ALA A 419 9.72 45.80 -14.74
N ILE A 420 9.94 44.49 -14.55
CA ILE A 420 10.03 43.93 -13.18
C ILE A 420 11.02 42.75 -13.16
N ASP A 421 12.31 43.04 -13.32
CA ASP A 421 13.35 42.00 -13.11
C ASP A 421 14.67 42.55 -12.52
N VAL A 422 14.64 43.76 -11.92
CA VAL A 422 15.86 44.38 -11.34
C VAL A 422 15.70 44.74 -9.85
N ASP A 423 14.48 44.90 -9.33
CA ASP A 423 14.27 45.25 -7.91
C ASP A 423 14.06 44.05 -6.96
N PHE A 424 13.74 42.86 -7.46
CA PHE A 424 13.53 41.68 -6.61
C PHE A 424 14.84 41.01 -6.16
N GLN A 425 15.90 41.12 -6.97
CA GLN A 425 17.23 40.58 -6.67
C GLN A 425 18.02 41.43 -5.66
N ARG A 426 17.75 42.74 -5.55
CA ARG A 426 18.39 43.62 -4.57
C ARG A 426 17.82 43.49 -3.15
N GLY A 427 16.56 43.10 -3.00
CA GLY A 427 15.94 42.89 -1.69
C GLY A 427 16.40 41.62 -0.96
N LEU A 428 16.84 40.60 -1.70
CA LEU A 428 17.23 39.28 -1.14
C LEU A 428 18.67 39.23 -0.61
N GLN A 429 19.56 40.14 -1.03
CA GLN A 429 20.95 40.16 -0.57
C GLN A 429 21.20 40.95 0.73
N ILE A 430 20.22 41.72 1.21
CA ILE A 430 20.35 42.50 2.47
C ILE A 430 19.81 41.72 3.69
N ALA A 431 19.04 40.63 3.50
CA ALA A 431 18.42 39.86 4.58
C ALA A 431 19.22 38.62 5.06
N ALA A 432 20.34 38.26 4.43
CA ALA A 432 21.10 37.05 4.74
C ALA A 432 22.56 37.36 5.10
N GLY A 433 22.77 37.97 6.26
CA GLY A 433 24.10 38.11 6.84
C GLY A 433 24.67 36.78 7.34
N ARG A 434 25.50 36.09 6.53
CA ARG A 434 26.72 35.40 7.00
C ARG A 434 27.59 34.84 5.87
N GLN A 435 28.89 34.88 6.16
CA GLN A 435 30.04 34.69 5.29
C GLN A 435 30.14 33.34 4.57
N VAL A 436 30.61 33.43 3.33
CA VAL A 436 31.17 32.36 2.50
C VAL A 436 32.49 31.89 3.11
N VAL A 437 32.61 30.59 3.38
CA VAL A 437 33.91 29.89 3.46
C VAL A 437 33.89 28.77 2.42
N ASN A 438 34.87 28.84 1.54
CA ASN A 438 35.06 28.06 0.34
C ASN A 438 35.87 26.78 0.66
N GLY A 439 35.59 25.66 -0.03
CA GLY A 439 36.53 24.53 -0.12
C GLY A 439 35.99 23.15 0.25
N LYS A 440 35.63 22.36 -0.77
CA LYS A 440 35.88 20.91 -0.98
C LYS A 440 34.83 20.34 -1.96
N SER A 441 35.07 20.50 -3.26
CA SER A 441 34.18 20.04 -4.34
C SER A 441 34.78 18.96 -5.24
N GLU A 442 35.82 18.23 -4.84
CA GLU A 442 36.45 17.23 -5.74
C GLU A 442 36.27 15.76 -5.32
N GLU A 443 35.71 15.47 -4.14
CA GLU A 443 35.47 14.08 -3.68
C GLU A 443 34.00 13.62 -3.86
N LYS A 444 33.10 14.55 -4.23
CA LYS A 444 31.66 14.29 -4.38
C LYS A 444 31.32 13.79 -5.79
N GLU A 445 32.03 14.26 -6.82
CA GLU A 445 31.83 13.87 -8.22
C GLU A 445 32.21 12.40 -8.47
N ARG A 446 33.25 11.88 -7.80
CA ARG A 446 33.68 10.48 -7.97
C ARG A 446 32.74 9.45 -7.33
N LYS A 447 31.86 9.86 -6.41
CA LYS A 447 30.85 8.99 -5.77
C LYS A 447 29.47 9.06 -6.45
N GLU A 448 29.17 10.13 -7.18
CA GLU A 448 27.94 10.24 -7.97
C GLU A 448 27.96 9.35 -9.23
N ASP A 449 29.12 9.18 -9.86
CA ASP A 449 29.24 8.33 -11.06
C ASP A 449 29.12 6.83 -10.74
N HIS A 450 29.53 6.41 -9.53
CA HIS A 450 29.38 5.01 -9.10
C HIS A 450 27.93 4.67 -8.69
N TRP A 451 27.06 5.66 -8.47
CA TRP A 451 25.65 5.46 -8.09
C TRP A 451 24.66 5.65 -9.26
N LYS A 452 25.00 6.47 -10.27
CA LYS A 452 24.22 6.60 -11.51
C LYS A 452 24.04 5.26 -12.24
N ASN A 453 25.03 4.37 -12.19
CA ASN A 453 24.93 3.02 -12.81
C ASN A 453 23.95 2.06 -12.10
N ARG A 454 23.52 2.31 -10.85
CA ARG A 454 22.49 1.49 -10.18
C ARG A 454 21.06 1.99 -10.41
N HIS A 455 20.86 3.21 -10.89
CA HIS A 455 19.53 3.79 -11.12
C HIS A 455 18.89 3.36 -12.45
N GLN A 456 19.66 2.92 -13.44
CA GLN A 456 19.11 2.43 -14.71
C GLN A 456 18.42 1.06 -14.60
N GLU A 457 18.72 0.25 -13.58
CA GLU A 457 18.11 -1.08 -13.42
C GLU A 457 16.71 -1.06 -12.76
N PHE A 458 16.38 -0.03 -11.96
CA PHE A 458 15.09 0.03 -11.23
C PHE A 458 13.97 0.78 -11.96
N ALA A 459 14.29 1.64 -12.93
CA ALA A 459 13.27 2.33 -13.75
C ALA A 459 12.55 1.38 -14.74
N CYS A 460 13.15 0.24 -15.09
CA CYS A 460 12.59 -0.71 -16.07
C CYS A 460 11.50 -1.68 -15.54
N LEU A 461 11.19 -1.67 -14.24
CA LEU A 461 10.16 -2.55 -13.64
C LEU A 461 8.76 -1.90 -13.57
N GLY A 462 8.66 -0.57 -13.68
CA GLY A 462 7.37 0.15 -13.61
C GLY A 462 6.55 0.16 -14.90
N HIS A 463 7.18 -0.07 -16.07
CA HIS A 463 6.53 0.13 -17.37
C HIS A 463 5.85 -1.11 -17.98
N LEU A 464 5.82 -2.26 -17.29
CA LEU A 464 5.29 -3.52 -17.83
C LEU A 464 3.86 -3.92 -17.42
N ILE A 465 3.17 -3.10 -16.63
CA ILE A 465 1.81 -3.43 -16.13
C ILE A 465 0.70 -2.75 -16.97
N TYR A 466 1.04 -1.94 -17.97
CA TYR A 466 0.08 -1.28 -18.85
C TYR A 466 0.53 -1.30 -20.31
N GLY A 467 -0.17 -2.06 -21.16
CA GLY A 467 0.05 -2.00 -22.60
C GLY A 467 -0.53 -3.16 -23.39
N PHE A 468 -1.85 -3.34 -23.35
CA PHE A 468 -2.59 -4.13 -24.35
C PHE A 468 -3.40 -3.13 -25.19
N HIS A 469 -2.99 -2.85 -26.43
CA HIS A 469 -3.92 -2.68 -27.55
C HIS A 469 -3.21 -2.53 -28.92
N SER A 470 -3.78 -3.26 -29.88
CA SER A 470 -3.87 -3.06 -31.34
C SER A 470 -2.58 -2.99 -32.19
N SER A 471 -2.40 -4.07 -32.96
CA SER A 471 -1.68 -4.11 -34.25
C SER A 471 -2.43 -3.32 -35.33
N PRO A 472 -1.75 -2.82 -36.37
CA PRO A 472 -1.90 -3.49 -37.66
C PRO A 472 -0.60 -3.74 -38.43
N SER A 473 -0.74 -4.69 -39.34
CA SER A 473 0.14 -5.18 -40.39
C SER A 473 0.78 -4.12 -41.29
N SER A 474 2.01 -4.36 -41.76
CA SER A 474 2.28 -4.56 -43.20
C SER A 474 3.74 -4.93 -43.48
N ASN A 475 3.88 -5.82 -44.48
CA ASN A 475 5.11 -6.28 -45.11
C ASN A 475 6.01 -5.16 -45.64
N ARG A 476 7.33 -5.35 -45.55
CA ARG A 476 8.18 -5.24 -46.75
C ARG A 476 9.50 -6.01 -46.62
N ILE A 477 9.74 -6.82 -47.65
CA ILE A 477 10.89 -7.67 -47.93
C ILE A 477 11.88 -6.89 -48.81
N ARG A 478 13.18 -7.23 -48.67
CA ARG A 478 14.34 -6.98 -49.56
C ARG A 478 14.90 -5.56 -49.69
N ALA A 479 16.21 -5.44 -49.46
CA ALA A 479 17.17 -5.38 -50.57
C ALA A 479 18.60 -5.73 -50.08
N ASP A 480 19.29 -6.49 -50.94
CA ASP A 480 20.62 -7.05 -50.77
C ASP A 480 21.75 -6.01 -50.84
N ARG A 481 22.91 -6.44 -50.33
CA ARG A 481 24.22 -5.74 -50.39
C ARG A 481 24.69 -5.56 -51.85
N PRO A 482 25.74 -4.76 -52.05
CA PRO A 482 27.05 -5.40 -52.22
C PRO A 482 28.20 -4.72 -51.46
N THR A 483 29.16 -5.53 -51.03
CA THR A 483 30.52 -5.11 -50.65
C THR A 483 31.50 -5.57 -51.74
N PRO A 484 32.61 -4.85 -51.98
CA PRO A 484 33.45 -5.02 -53.16
C PRO A 484 34.58 -6.04 -52.94
N SER A 485 34.78 -6.90 -53.93
CA SER A 485 36.07 -7.44 -54.41
C SER A 485 35.81 -8.43 -55.53
#